data_AF-A0A453Q6T5-F1
#
_entry.id   AF-A0A453Q6T5-F1
#
_cell.length_a   1.000
_cell.length_b   1.000
_cell.length_c   1.000
_cell.angle_alpha   90.00
_cell.angle_beta   90.00
_cell.angle_gamma   90.00
#
_symmetry.space_group_name_H-M   'P 1'
#
loop_
_entity.id
_entity.type
_entity.pdbx_description
1 polymer ?
#
loop_
_entity_poly.entity_id
_entity_poly.type
_entity_poly.pdbx_seq_one_letter_code
_entity_poly.pdbx_strand_id
1 'polypeptide(L)'
;MKYGRVDITAPEQCPPEGRLPDAGPRLPAEHLREVFYRMGLDDKEIVALSGAHTLGRSRPDRSGWGKPETKYTKDGPGEPGGQSWTAEWLKFDNSYFKDIKEQRDQELLVLPTDAALFDDPSFKVYAEKYAEDQEAFFKDYAEAHAKLSNLGAKFDPPEGFSLDDDKGAVATEEKAVADPAPTSDTNGAGPQPEPFVAAKYSYKKRELSDTMK
;
A
#
# COMPACT_ATOMS: atom_id res chain seq x y z
N MET A 1 -14.86 2.22 -2.79
CA MET A 1 -13.95 1.65 -3.82
C MET A 1 -14.77 1.02 -4.93
N LYS A 2 -14.19 0.85 -6.13
CA LYS A 2 -14.85 0.20 -7.27
C LYS A 2 -14.24 -1.17 -7.58
N TYR A 3 -15.09 -2.14 -7.91
CA TYR A 3 -14.75 -3.55 -8.12
C TYR A 3 -15.29 -4.08 -9.46
N GLY A 4 -14.97 -5.34 -9.77
CA GLY A 4 -15.30 -6.00 -11.05
C GLY A 4 -14.18 -5.92 -12.09
N ARG A 5 -12.91 -5.83 -11.67
CA ARG A 5 -11.77 -5.80 -12.61
C ARG A 5 -11.63 -7.16 -13.30
N VAL A 6 -11.37 -7.13 -14.60
CA VAL A 6 -11.14 -8.33 -15.41
C VAL A 6 -9.66 -8.68 -15.42
N ASP A 7 -9.36 -9.93 -15.09
CA ASP A 7 -8.00 -10.46 -15.12
C ASP A 7 -7.49 -10.69 -16.54
N ILE A 8 -6.17 -10.63 -16.70
CA ILE A 8 -5.51 -11.15 -17.89
C ILE A 8 -5.47 -12.68 -17.85
N THR A 9 -5.35 -13.31 -19.01
CA THR A 9 -5.44 -14.77 -19.16
C THR A 9 -4.11 -15.44 -19.50
N ALA A 10 -3.09 -14.67 -19.88
CA ALA A 10 -1.81 -15.19 -20.35
C ALA A 10 -0.62 -14.31 -19.92
N PRO A 11 0.57 -14.90 -19.64
CA PRO A 11 1.76 -14.15 -19.21
C PRO A 11 2.24 -13.09 -20.21
N GLU A 12 1.98 -13.27 -21.50
CA GLU A 12 2.37 -12.32 -22.57
C GLU A 12 1.59 -11.00 -22.48
N GLN A 13 0.50 -10.97 -21.71
CA GLN A 13 -0.27 -9.76 -21.43
C GLN A 13 0.33 -8.96 -20.26
N CYS A 14 1.33 -9.50 -19.55
CA CYS A 14 2.07 -8.75 -18.55
C CYS A 14 2.80 -7.57 -19.22
N PRO A 15 2.81 -6.39 -18.59
CA PRO A 15 3.58 -5.28 -19.11
C PRO A 15 5.09 -5.60 -19.04
N PRO A 16 5.90 -5.03 -19.94
CA PRO A 16 7.35 -5.12 -19.83
C PRO A 16 7.84 -4.47 -18.52
N GLU A 17 8.99 -4.94 -18.04
CA GLU A 17 9.73 -4.35 -16.91
C GLU A 17 10.08 -2.87 -17.18
N GLY A 18 10.33 -2.11 -16.11
CA GLY A 18 10.75 -0.70 -16.18
C GLY A 18 9.61 0.32 -16.18
N ARG A 19 8.37 -0.10 -15.94
CA ARG A 19 7.23 0.83 -15.79
C ARG A 19 7.01 1.32 -14.35
N LEU A 20 7.67 0.71 -13.37
CA LEU A 20 7.59 1.08 -11.96
C LEU A 20 8.77 1.99 -11.58
N PRO A 21 8.61 2.83 -10.54
CA PRO A 21 9.67 3.76 -10.15
C PRO A 21 10.80 3.04 -9.39
N ASP A 22 12.05 3.38 -9.75
CA ASP A 22 13.23 3.18 -8.89
C ASP A 22 13.26 4.13 -7.69
N ALA A 23 13.77 3.63 -6.55
CA ALA A 23 13.92 4.39 -5.30
C ALA A 23 15.15 5.31 -5.25
N GLY A 24 16.18 5.04 -6.07
CA GLY A 24 17.44 5.80 -6.10
C GLY A 24 17.92 6.20 -7.50
N PRO A 25 17.06 6.80 -8.33
CA PRO A 25 17.49 7.35 -9.63
C PRO A 25 18.39 8.57 -9.41
N ARG A 26 19.10 9.00 -10.46
CA ARG A 26 19.99 10.17 -10.41
C ARG A 26 19.26 11.47 -10.08
N LEU A 27 18.04 11.63 -10.60
CA LEU A 27 17.18 12.81 -10.42
C LEU A 27 15.80 12.35 -9.90
N PRO A 28 15.65 12.13 -8.57
CA PRO A 28 14.45 11.52 -8.01
C PRO A 28 13.14 12.23 -8.32
N ALA A 29 13.08 13.55 -8.21
CA ALA A 29 11.83 14.28 -8.47
C ALA A 29 11.40 14.22 -9.94
N GLU A 30 12.35 14.32 -10.86
CA GLU A 30 12.10 14.18 -12.31
C GLU A 30 11.62 12.77 -12.64
N HIS A 31 12.28 11.76 -12.11
CA HIS A 31 11.91 10.35 -12.29
C HIS A 31 10.50 10.06 -11.75
N LEU A 32 10.14 10.58 -10.58
CA LEU A 32 8.77 10.47 -10.06
C LEU A 32 7.77 11.08 -11.04
N ARG A 33 8.03 12.27 -11.59
CA ARG A 33 7.15 12.85 -12.62
C ARG A 33 7.10 12.00 -13.90
N GLU A 34 8.23 11.56 -14.43
CA GLU A 34 8.28 10.71 -15.64
C GLU A 34 7.44 9.44 -15.50
N VAL A 35 7.47 8.80 -14.33
CA VAL A 35 6.71 7.59 -14.06
C VAL A 35 5.22 7.89 -13.84
N PHE A 36 4.90 8.82 -12.95
CA PHE A 36 3.52 9.04 -12.50
C PHE A 36 2.70 9.90 -13.46
N TYR A 37 3.32 10.84 -14.20
CA TYR A 37 2.61 11.62 -15.21
C TYR A 37 2.17 10.74 -16.38
N ARG A 38 2.96 9.72 -16.75
CA ARG A 38 2.53 8.69 -17.72
C ARG A 38 1.29 7.93 -17.24
N MET A 39 1.09 7.81 -15.93
CA MET A 39 -0.09 7.20 -15.31
C MET A 39 -1.27 8.19 -15.17
N GLY A 40 -1.10 9.44 -15.58
CA GLY A 40 -2.11 10.50 -15.43
C GLY A 40 -2.28 10.97 -13.99
N LEU A 41 -1.24 10.80 -13.16
CA LEU A 41 -1.20 11.24 -11.77
C LEU A 41 -0.39 12.53 -11.65
N ASP A 42 -0.91 13.53 -10.94
CA ASP A 42 -0.27 14.85 -10.78
C ASP A 42 0.66 14.93 -9.56
N ASP A 43 1.29 16.09 -9.33
CA ASP A 43 2.22 16.31 -8.22
C ASP A 43 1.55 16.06 -6.85
N LYS A 44 0.28 16.46 -6.67
CA LYS A 44 -0.45 16.22 -5.42
C LYS A 44 -0.63 14.73 -5.18
N GLU A 45 -1.03 14.01 -6.22
CA GLU A 45 -1.27 12.57 -6.17
C GLU A 45 0.02 11.78 -5.95
N ILE A 46 1.14 12.21 -6.54
CA ILE A 46 2.48 11.65 -6.27
C ILE A 46 2.80 11.75 -4.77
N VAL A 47 2.75 12.96 -4.21
CA VAL A 47 3.11 13.17 -2.80
C VAL A 47 2.16 12.43 -1.87
N ALA A 48 0.85 12.48 -2.13
CA ALA A 48 -0.13 11.77 -1.32
C ALA A 48 0.14 10.26 -1.34
N LEU A 49 0.28 9.65 -2.52
CA LEU A 49 0.50 8.20 -2.64
C LEU A 49 1.82 7.73 -2.02
N SER A 50 2.90 8.53 -2.07
CA SER A 50 4.14 8.21 -1.35
C SER A 50 3.92 8.10 0.16
N GLY A 51 2.90 8.78 0.71
CA GLY A 51 2.47 8.64 2.11
C GLY A 51 2.09 7.21 2.51
N ALA A 52 1.86 6.30 1.56
CA ALA A 52 1.68 4.87 1.84
C ALA A 52 2.88 4.25 2.57
N HIS A 53 4.09 4.82 2.43
CA HIS A 53 5.28 4.42 3.18
C HIS A 53 5.16 4.64 4.70
N THR A 54 4.10 5.30 5.18
CA THR A 54 3.71 5.27 6.60
C THR A 54 3.49 3.84 7.10
N LEU A 55 3.13 2.92 6.19
CA LEU A 55 3.01 1.49 6.44
C LEU A 55 4.21 0.71 5.89
N GLY A 56 4.65 -0.27 6.68
CA GLY A 56 5.63 -1.26 6.25
C GLY A 56 7.07 -0.79 6.36
N ARG A 57 7.93 -1.45 5.57
CA ARG A 57 9.38 -1.40 5.70
C ARG A 57 10.06 -1.92 4.45
N SER A 58 11.27 -1.43 4.19
CA SER A 58 12.15 -1.97 3.16
C SER A 58 13.03 -3.09 3.71
N ARG A 59 13.50 -3.97 2.82
CA ARG A 59 14.41 -5.07 3.15
C ARG A 59 15.55 -5.16 2.13
N PRO A 60 16.82 -5.26 2.57
CA PRO A 60 17.96 -5.33 1.67
C PRO A 60 17.99 -6.62 0.82
N ASP A 61 17.41 -7.72 1.30
CA ASP A 61 17.27 -8.98 0.56
C ASP A 61 16.11 -8.97 -0.46
N ARG A 62 15.30 -7.90 -0.49
CA ARG A 62 14.22 -7.71 -1.48
C ARG A 62 14.54 -6.59 -2.46
N SER A 63 14.47 -5.33 -2.00
CA SER A 63 14.68 -4.15 -2.85
C SER A 63 16.14 -3.70 -2.89
N GLY A 64 17.01 -4.22 -2.02
CA GLY A 64 18.36 -3.71 -1.81
C GLY A 64 18.45 -2.54 -0.83
N TRP A 65 17.32 -2.00 -0.35
CA TRP A 65 17.28 -0.81 0.50
C TRP A 65 17.00 -1.11 1.98
N GLY A 66 17.58 -0.28 2.84
CA GLY A 66 17.38 -0.30 4.28
C GLY A 66 18.28 -1.28 5.03
N LYS A 67 18.25 -1.20 6.35
CA LYS A 67 18.96 -2.11 7.25
C LYS A 67 18.29 -3.50 7.31
N PRO A 68 19.05 -4.58 7.61
CA PRO A 68 18.48 -5.91 7.84
C PRO A 68 17.47 -5.95 8.98
N GLU A 69 17.60 -5.10 9.98
CA GLU A 69 16.69 -4.95 11.11
C GLU A 69 16.91 -3.60 11.82
N THR A 70 15.96 -3.20 12.67
CA THR A 70 16.02 -2.02 13.54
C THR A 70 15.37 -2.31 14.89
N LYS A 71 15.50 -1.37 15.83
CA LYS A 71 14.75 -1.41 17.09
C LYS A 71 13.22 -1.51 16.91
N TYR A 72 12.66 -1.06 15.78
CA TYR A 72 11.22 -1.07 15.49
C TYR A 72 10.71 -2.37 14.86
N THR A 73 11.61 -3.14 14.25
CA THR A 73 11.23 -4.23 13.34
C THR A 73 11.78 -5.59 13.77
N LYS A 74 12.72 -5.62 14.73
CA LYS A 74 13.37 -6.84 15.23
C LYS A 74 12.45 -7.83 15.94
N ASP A 75 11.33 -7.36 16.50
CA ASP A 75 10.40 -8.20 17.29
C ASP A 75 9.02 -8.40 16.63
N GLY A 76 8.82 -7.91 15.39
CA GLY A 76 7.54 -8.03 14.69
C GLY A 76 6.49 -6.98 15.11
N PRO A 77 5.17 -7.24 14.91
CA PRO A 77 4.55 -8.53 14.60
C PRO A 77 4.82 -9.02 13.16
N GLY A 78 4.45 -10.27 12.86
CA GLY A 78 4.76 -10.92 11.58
C GLY A 78 6.24 -11.32 11.45
N GLU A 79 6.74 -11.49 10.22
CA GLU A 79 8.15 -11.79 9.96
C GLU A 79 9.05 -10.60 10.38
N PRO A 80 9.98 -10.73 11.34
CA PRO A 80 10.83 -9.62 11.78
C PRO A 80 11.85 -9.16 10.74
N GLY A 81 12.52 -8.03 11.01
CA GLY A 81 13.59 -7.46 10.16
C GLY A 81 13.13 -6.40 9.15
N GLY A 82 14.06 -5.85 8.38
CA GLY A 82 13.86 -4.67 7.54
C GLY A 82 13.90 -3.34 8.30
N GLN A 83 13.78 -2.24 7.58
CA GLN A 83 13.82 -0.88 8.11
C GLN A 83 12.55 -0.12 7.70
N SER A 84 11.78 0.35 8.67
CA SER A 84 10.55 1.11 8.44
C SER A 84 10.82 2.60 8.25
N TRP A 85 9.89 3.31 7.62
CA TRP A 85 9.90 4.78 7.53
C TRP A 85 9.36 5.44 8.80
N THR A 86 8.46 4.76 9.52
CA THR A 86 7.84 5.25 10.75
C THR A 86 8.08 4.26 11.89
N ALA A 87 7.99 4.74 13.13
CA ALA A 87 8.08 3.89 14.31
C ALA A 87 6.88 2.93 14.41
N GLU A 88 5.66 3.44 14.16
CA GLU A 88 4.41 2.69 14.16
C GLU A 88 4.06 2.21 12.75
N TRP A 89 4.93 1.42 12.12
CA TRP A 89 4.83 0.99 10.71
C TRP A 89 3.62 0.10 10.34
N LEU A 90 2.69 -0.11 11.27
CA LEU A 90 1.40 -0.79 11.04
C LEU A 90 0.20 0.14 11.23
N LYS A 91 0.45 1.43 11.46
CA LYS A 91 -0.56 2.45 11.63
C LYS A 91 -0.55 3.38 10.42
N PHE A 92 -1.74 3.57 9.85
CA PHE A 92 -1.90 4.53 8.77
C PHE A 92 -2.16 5.92 9.36
N ASP A 93 -1.15 6.78 9.31
CA ASP A 93 -1.23 8.19 9.71
C ASP A 93 -0.24 9.05 8.89
N ASN A 94 -0.12 10.34 9.20
CA ASN A 94 0.77 11.25 8.49
C ASN A 94 2.22 11.29 9.02
N SER A 95 2.62 10.34 9.89
CA SER A 95 3.97 10.35 10.51
C SER A 95 5.08 10.25 9.48
N TYR A 96 4.86 9.52 8.37
CA TYR A 96 5.81 9.46 7.25
C TYR A 96 6.32 10.85 6.83
N PHE A 97 5.42 11.82 6.61
CA PHE A 97 5.83 13.16 6.16
C PHE A 97 6.62 13.91 7.24
N LYS A 98 6.34 13.67 8.53
CA LYS A 98 7.08 14.26 9.65
C LYS A 98 8.47 13.63 9.75
N ASP A 99 8.54 12.30 9.70
CA ASP A 99 9.76 11.54 9.91
C ASP A 99 10.79 11.79 8.79
N ILE A 100 10.37 11.80 7.52
CA ILE A 100 11.28 12.07 6.39
C ILE A 100 11.71 13.54 6.30
N LYS A 101 10.91 14.48 6.84
CA LYS A 101 11.26 15.90 6.94
C LYS A 101 12.29 16.15 8.03
N GLU A 102 12.07 15.56 9.21
CA GLU A 102 12.90 15.82 10.39
C GLU A 102 14.18 15.00 10.41
N GLN A 103 14.15 13.76 9.92
CA GLN A 103 15.29 12.83 9.84
C GLN A 103 16.08 12.70 11.14
N ARG A 104 15.39 12.78 12.30
CA ARG A 104 16.03 12.76 13.62
C ARG A 104 16.40 11.37 14.10
N ASP A 105 15.74 10.34 13.58
CA ASP A 105 15.99 8.95 13.95
C ASP A 105 16.68 8.19 12.81
N GLN A 106 17.94 7.84 13.00
CA GLN A 106 18.75 7.10 12.02
C GLN A 106 18.32 5.63 11.84
N GLU A 107 17.38 5.14 12.66
CA GLU A 107 16.73 3.85 12.47
C GLU A 107 15.56 3.93 11.49
N LEU A 108 15.02 5.13 11.20
CA LEU A 108 13.99 5.31 10.20
C LEU A 108 14.59 5.50 8.80
N LEU A 109 13.94 4.89 7.81
CA LEU A 109 14.37 4.93 6.43
C LEU A 109 13.94 6.23 5.74
N VAL A 110 14.82 6.78 4.93
CA VAL A 110 14.50 7.81 3.93
C VAL A 110 15.18 7.42 2.62
N LEU A 111 14.41 7.07 1.60
CA LEU A 111 14.93 6.83 0.26
C LEU A 111 15.20 8.15 -0.46
N PRO A 112 16.04 8.17 -1.51
CA PRO A 112 16.20 9.35 -2.36
C PRO A 112 14.88 9.89 -2.92
N THR A 113 13.93 9.02 -3.29
CA THR A 113 12.59 9.43 -3.73
C THR A 113 11.70 9.98 -2.62
N ASP A 114 11.92 9.60 -1.36
CA ASP A 114 11.20 10.18 -0.22
C ASP A 114 11.74 11.59 0.09
N ALA A 115 13.08 11.73 0.12
CA ALA A 115 13.74 13.03 0.32
C ALA A 115 13.32 14.06 -0.73
N ALA A 116 13.16 13.61 -1.98
CA ALA A 116 12.70 14.42 -3.10
C ALA A 116 11.39 15.17 -2.85
N LEU A 117 10.52 14.64 -1.98
CA LEU A 117 9.23 15.26 -1.66
C LEU A 117 9.39 16.59 -0.90
N PHE A 118 10.49 16.76 -0.16
CA PHE A 118 10.81 17.99 0.57
C PHE A 118 11.90 18.85 -0.09
N ASP A 119 12.64 18.28 -1.06
CA ASP A 119 13.64 18.99 -1.85
C ASP A 119 13.04 19.68 -3.10
N ASP A 120 12.07 19.05 -3.77
CA ASP A 120 11.42 19.62 -4.95
C ASP A 120 10.43 20.73 -4.55
N PRO A 121 10.49 21.94 -5.16
CA PRO A 121 9.64 23.06 -4.77
C PRO A 121 8.14 22.81 -4.89
N SER A 122 7.69 22.03 -5.87
CA SER A 122 6.26 21.76 -6.08
C SER A 122 5.76 20.66 -5.17
N PHE A 123 6.53 19.57 -5.02
CA PHE A 123 6.18 18.48 -4.10
C PHE A 123 6.14 18.96 -2.65
N LYS A 124 7.09 19.83 -2.28
CA LYS A 124 7.21 20.36 -0.91
C LYS A 124 5.93 21.03 -0.44
N VAL A 125 5.18 21.71 -1.32
CA VAL A 125 3.90 22.34 -0.96
C VAL A 125 2.92 21.33 -0.38
N TYR A 126 2.83 20.13 -0.98
CA TYR A 126 1.94 19.07 -0.50
C TYR A 126 2.56 18.31 0.68
N ALA A 127 3.87 18.07 0.66
CA ALA A 127 4.54 17.33 1.73
C ALA A 127 4.50 18.08 3.07
N GLU A 128 4.72 19.40 3.04
CA GLU A 128 4.58 20.29 4.21
C GLU A 128 3.12 20.31 4.70
N LYS A 129 2.15 20.46 3.78
CA LYS A 129 0.72 20.40 4.11
C LYS A 129 0.37 19.10 4.81
N TYR A 130 0.81 17.95 4.30
CA TYR A 130 0.48 16.65 4.87
C TYR A 130 1.22 16.36 6.18
N ALA A 131 2.40 16.93 6.41
CA ALA A 131 3.08 16.84 7.69
C ALA A 131 2.29 17.56 8.81
N GLU A 132 1.61 18.66 8.48
CA GLU A 132 0.86 19.49 9.44
C GLU A 132 -0.62 19.08 9.56
N ASP A 133 -1.22 18.58 8.48
CA ASP A 133 -2.66 18.30 8.39
C ASP A 133 -2.93 16.85 7.95
N GLN A 134 -3.26 16.00 8.92
CA GLN A 134 -3.60 14.60 8.69
C GLN A 134 -4.92 14.43 7.93
N GLU A 135 -5.91 15.31 8.15
CA GLU A 135 -7.21 15.19 7.49
C GLU A 135 -7.07 15.49 6.00
N ALA A 136 -6.29 16.51 5.65
CA ALA A 136 -5.94 16.80 4.27
C ALA A 136 -5.18 15.64 3.62
N PHE A 137 -4.23 15.03 4.31
CA PHE A 137 -3.53 13.84 3.82
C PHE A 137 -4.52 12.70 3.55
N PHE A 138 -5.37 12.35 4.52
CA PHE A 138 -6.31 11.25 4.38
C PHE A 138 -7.28 11.46 3.22
N LYS A 139 -7.78 12.70 3.06
CA LYS A 139 -8.67 13.05 1.96
C LYS A 139 -7.98 12.87 0.61
N ASP A 140 -6.82 13.51 0.41
CA ASP A 140 -6.11 13.45 -0.87
C ASP A 140 -5.58 12.03 -1.16
N TYR A 141 -5.13 11.29 -0.14
CA TYR A 141 -4.71 9.89 -0.26
C TYR A 141 -5.86 8.98 -0.69
N ALA A 142 -7.05 9.11 -0.06
CA ALA A 142 -8.20 8.28 -0.40
C ALA A 142 -8.61 8.47 -1.87
N GLU A 143 -8.64 9.72 -2.35
CA GLU A 143 -8.93 10.06 -3.74
C GLU A 143 -7.87 9.50 -4.70
N ALA A 144 -6.58 9.75 -4.41
CA ALA A 144 -5.47 9.31 -5.25
C ALA A 144 -5.35 7.77 -5.30
N HIS A 145 -5.51 7.09 -4.15
CA HIS A 145 -5.46 5.64 -4.06
C HIS A 145 -6.64 4.99 -4.82
N ALA A 146 -7.84 5.56 -4.72
CA ALA A 146 -8.98 5.11 -5.51
C ALA A 146 -8.72 5.26 -7.02
N LYS A 147 -8.18 6.41 -7.45
CA LYS A 147 -7.79 6.65 -8.85
C LYS A 147 -6.73 5.65 -9.32
N LEU A 148 -5.64 5.48 -8.57
CA LEU A 148 -4.56 4.54 -8.83
C LEU A 148 -5.10 3.11 -9.02
N SER A 149 -5.99 2.67 -8.12
CA SER A 149 -6.57 1.32 -8.17
C SER A 149 -7.36 1.01 -9.44
N ASN A 150 -7.78 2.04 -10.20
CA ASN A 150 -8.60 1.89 -11.40
C ASN A 150 -7.78 2.04 -12.69
N LEU A 151 -6.51 2.43 -12.62
CA LEU A 151 -5.69 2.69 -13.80
C LEU A 151 -5.50 1.44 -14.65
N GLY A 152 -5.79 1.55 -15.96
CA GLY A 152 -5.64 0.48 -16.93
C GLY A 152 -6.65 -0.68 -16.79
N ALA A 153 -7.50 -0.67 -15.77
CA ALA A 153 -8.47 -1.74 -15.54
C ALA A 153 -9.60 -1.71 -16.58
N LYS A 154 -9.98 -2.89 -17.06
CA LYS A 154 -11.28 -3.14 -17.68
C LYS A 154 -12.21 -3.70 -16.61
N PHE A 155 -13.48 -3.29 -16.64
CA PHE A 155 -14.47 -3.72 -15.66
C PHE A 155 -15.58 -4.53 -16.33
N ASP A 156 -16.15 -5.46 -15.57
CA ASP A 156 -17.37 -6.19 -15.91
C ASP A 156 -18.29 -6.22 -14.66
N PRO A 157 -19.44 -5.50 -14.66
CA PRO A 157 -19.97 -4.68 -15.77
C PRO A 157 -19.06 -3.47 -16.09
N PRO A 158 -19.18 -2.83 -17.27
CA PRO A 158 -18.28 -1.75 -17.71
C PRO A 158 -18.14 -0.58 -16.72
N GLU A 159 -19.23 -0.25 -16.02
CA GLU A 159 -19.25 0.76 -14.97
C GLU A 159 -18.48 0.31 -13.71
N GLY A 160 -18.34 -0.98 -13.47
CA GLY A 160 -17.89 -1.58 -12.20
C GLY A 160 -18.99 -1.56 -11.14
N PHE A 161 -18.74 -2.17 -9.97
CA PHE A 161 -19.70 -2.16 -8.86
C PHE A 161 -19.05 -1.73 -7.53
N SER A 162 -19.89 -1.31 -6.58
CA SER A 162 -19.51 -0.90 -5.21
C SER A 162 -20.08 -1.91 -4.22
N LEU A 163 -19.30 -2.25 -3.18
CA LEU A 163 -19.73 -3.17 -2.12
C LEU A 163 -20.56 -2.47 -1.03
N ASP A 164 -20.54 -1.13 -0.98
CA ASP A 164 -21.26 -0.36 0.03
C ASP A 164 -22.70 -0.04 -0.38
N ASP A 165 -23.02 -0.17 -1.67
CA ASP A 165 -24.35 0.12 -2.23
C ASP A 165 -25.41 -0.86 -1.69
N ASP A 166 -25.00 -2.05 -1.23
CA ASP A 166 -25.88 -3.07 -0.63
C ASP A 166 -26.24 -2.77 0.85
N LYS A 167 -25.61 -1.79 1.50
CA LYS A 167 -25.86 -1.47 2.93
C LYS A 167 -27.12 -0.62 3.15
N GLY A 168 -27.86 -0.27 2.09
CA GLY A 168 -29.09 0.52 2.14
C GLY A 168 -30.40 -0.27 2.34
N ALA A 169 -30.36 -1.60 2.48
CA ALA A 169 -31.57 -2.44 2.51
C ALA A 169 -31.72 -3.35 3.75
N VAL A 170 -31.05 -3.05 4.88
CA VAL A 170 -31.40 -3.68 6.16
C VAL A 170 -32.37 -2.77 6.90
N ALA A 171 -33.65 -2.91 6.58
CA ALA A 171 -34.72 -2.40 7.43
C ALA A 171 -34.58 -3.01 8.82
N THR A 172 -34.40 -2.16 9.83
CA THR A 172 -34.46 -2.54 11.24
C THR A 172 -35.92 -2.85 11.58
N GLU A 173 -36.35 -4.10 11.42
CA GLU A 173 -37.50 -4.60 12.15
C GLU A 173 -37.03 -5.01 13.55
N GLU A 174 -37.33 -4.18 14.54
CA GLU A 174 -37.34 -4.59 15.94
C GLU A 174 -38.35 -5.72 16.12
N LYS A 175 -37.87 -6.97 16.17
CA LYS A 175 -38.68 -8.07 16.68
C LYS A 175 -38.66 -8.03 18.20
N ALA A 176 -39.83 -7.68 18.75
CA ALA A 176 -40.16 -7.81 20.16
C ALA A 176 -39.81 -9.22 20.69
N VAL A 177 -39.16 -9.24 21.85
CA VAL A 177 -38.77 -10.44 22.59
C VAL A 177 -40.03 -11.13 23.10
N ALA A 178 -40.20 -12.41 22.73
CA ALA A 178 -41.10 -13.33 23.40
C ALA A 178 -40.29 -14.53 23.93
N ASP A 179 -40.59 -14.92 25.16
CA ASP A 179 -39.86 -15.89 26.00
C ASP A 179 -39.61 -17.27 25.34
N PRO A 180 -38.52 -17.98 25.73
CA PRO A 180 -38.15 -19.24 25.11
C PRO A 180 -38.92 -20.44 25.73
N ALA A 181 -39.38 -21.34 24.88
CA ALA A 181 -39.78 -22.70 25.25
C ALA A 181 -38.72 -23.72 24.75
N PRO A 182 -38.55 -24.88 25.42
CA PRO A 182 -37.26 -25.59 25.42
C PRO A 182 -37.17 -26.80 24.47
N THR A 183 -35.91 -27.24 24.25
CA THR A 183 -35.43 -28.51 23.67
C THR A 183 -35.49 -28.61 22.13
N SER A 184 -34.53 -29.22 21.42
CA SER A 184 -33.76 -30.44 21.69
C SER A 184 -32.46 -30.50 20.87
N ASP A 185 -31.47 -31.20 21.41
CA ASP A 185 -30.17 -31.48 20.80
C ASP A 185 -30.30 -32.35 19.53
N THR A 186 -29.67 -31.91 18.44
CA THR A 186 -29.07 -32.84 17.46
C THR A 186 -27.77 -32.27 16.91
N ASN A 187 -26.68 -32.98 17.20
CA ASN A 187 -25.36 -32.74 16.62
C ASN A 187 -25.38 -33.04 15.11
N GLY A 188 -25.04 -32.03 14.29
CA GLY A 188 -24.74 -32.18 12.87
C GLY A 188 -23.43 -31.46 12.54
N ALA A 189 -22.34 -32.21 12.42
CA ALA A 189 -21.05 -31.69 11.99
C ALA A 189 -21.12 -31.27 10.51
N GLY A 190 -21.04 -29.97 10.25
CA GLY A 190 -20.81 -29.43 8.90
C GLY A 190 -19.35 -29.62 8.47
N PRO A 191 -19.07 -29.75 7.16
CA PRO A 191 -17.73 -30.02 6.66
C PRO A 191 -16.79 -28.83 6.93
N GLN A 192 -15.59 -29.14 7.40
CA GLN A 192 -14.49 -28.17 7.59
C GLN A 192 -14.00 -27.65 6.23
N PRO A 193 -13.66 -26.36 6.10
CA PRO A 193 -13.06 -25.84 4.88
C PRO A 193 -11.62 -26.37 4.71
N GLU A 194 -11.30 -26.77 3.48
CA GLU A 194 -9.97 -27.26 3.07
C GLU A 194 -8.87 -26.21 3.33
N PRO A 195 -7.66 -26.64 3.75
CA PRO A 195 -6.56 -25.73 4.02
C PRO A 195 -5.97 -25.13 2.73
N PHE A 196 -5.71 -23.82 2.77
CA PHE A 196 -5.05 -23.06 1.72
C PHE A 196 -3.61 -23.55 1.48
N VAL A 197 -3.29 -23.98 0.25
CA VAL A 197 -1.93 -24.36 -0.16
C VAL A 197 -1.27 -23.18 -0.87
N ALA A 198 -0.35 -22.51 -0.17
CA ALA A 198 0.48 -21.46 -0.78
C ALA A 198 1.47 -22.08 -1.79
N ALA A 199 1.47 -21.59 -3.03
CA ALA A 199 2.43 -21.98 -4.05
C ALA A 199 3.86 -21.59 -3.61
N LYS A 200 4.75 -22.58 -3.55
CA LYS A 200 6.18 -22.40 -3.25
C LYS A 200 6.88 -21.78 -4.47
N TYR A 201 7.19 -20.49 -4.41
CA TYR A 201 8.15 -19.88 -5.34
C TYR A 201 9.58 -20.16 -4.86
N SER A 202 10.35 -20.88 -5.67
CA SER A 202 11.79 -21.11 -5.46
C SER A 202 12.56 -19.88 -5.97
N TYR A 203 13.20 -19.15 -5.06
CA TYR A 203 14.13 -18.08 -5.41
C TYR A 203 15.51 -18.67 -5.71
N LYS A 204 15.88 -18.68 -7.00
CA LYS A 204 17.25 -18.99 -7.43
C LYS A 204 18.06 -17.70 -7.36
N LYS A 205 19.00 -17.65 -6.43
CA LYS A 205 19.97 -16.56 -6.21
C LYS A 205 20.69 -16.23 -7.54
N ARG A 206 20.53 -15.01 -8.08
CA ARG A 206 21.41 -14.46 -9.11
C ARG A 206 22.39 -13.50 -8.45
N GLU A 207 23.67 -13.75 -8.62
CA GLU A 207 24.72 -12.81 -8.27
C GLU A 207 24.74 -11.66 -9.29
N LEU A 208 24.88 -10.44 -8.80
CA LEU A 208 24.99 -9.22 -9.59
C LEU A 208 26.35 -9.18 -10.30
N SER A 209 26.36 -8.84 -11.59
CA SER A 209 27.60 -8.65 -12.35
C SER A 209 28.29 -7.33 -11.99
N ASP A 210 29.62 -7.33 -11.97
CA ASP A 210 30.52 -6.23 -11.57
C ASP A 210 30.40 -4.92 -12.39
N THR A 211 29.45 -4.81 -13.33
CA THR A 211 29.16 -3.58 -14.07
C THR A 211 28.17 -2.65 -13.36
N MET A 212 27.76 -2.97 -12.13
CA MET A 212 26.86 -2.15 -11.29
C MET A 212 27.46 -1.87 -9.91
N LYS A 213 28.74 -1.46 -9.86
CA LYS A 213 29.39 -0.88 -8.67
C LYS A 213 29.83 0.55 -8.98
#